data_AF-A0A3D6DUD9-F1
#
_entry.id   AF-A0A3D6DUD9-F1
#
_cell.length_a   1.000
_cell.length_b   1.000
_cell.length_c   1.000
_cell.angle_alpha   90.00
_cell.angle_beta   90.00
_cell.angle_gamma   90.00
#
_symmetry.space_group_name_H-M   'P 1'
#
loop_
_entity.id
_entity.type
_entity.pdbx_description
1 polymer ?
#
loop_
_entity_poly.entity_id
_entity_poly.type
_entity_poly.pdbx_seq_one_letter_code
_entity_poly.pdbx_strand_id
1 'polypeptide(L)'
;MSLTTPDTIRTLQRKLYAKAKQEPAYRFYALYDKISREDILSHAWRLVRSNRGSPGIDGISFEAIETGIGVETFLQDLARDLK
;
A
#
# COMPACT_ATOMS: atom_id res chain seq x y z
N MET A 1 -7.19 11.55 13.10
CA MET A 1 -7.69 10.23 13.53
C MET A 1 -7.01 9.18 12.67
N SER A 2 -6.42 8.15 13.27
CA SER A 2 -5.76 7.07 12.52
C SER A 2 -6.80 6.17 11.86
N LEU A 3 -6.64 5.90 10.57
CA LEU A 3 -7.50 5.00 9.80
C LEU A 3 -7.38 3.57 10.36
N THR A 4 -8.50 2.96 10.75
CA THR A 4 -8.51 1.57 11.20
C THR A 4 -8.10 0.64 10.06
N THR A 5 -7.07 -0.17 10.29
CA THR A 5 -6.63 -1.16 9.30
C THR A 5 -7.62 -2.32 9.22
N PRO A 6 -8.10 -2.69 8.02
CA PRO A 6 -8.92 -3.87 7.80
C PRO A 6 -8.30 -5.17 8.34
N ASP A 7 -9.14 -6.10 8.80
CA ASP A 7 -8.68 -7.35 9.42
C ASP A 7 -7.88 -8.25 8.49
N THR A 8 -8.20 -8.24 7.19
CA THR A 8 -7.45 -8.98 6.16
C THR A 8 -5.99 -8.50 6.07
N ILE A 9 -5.80 -7.18 6.05
CA ILE A 9 -4.48 -6.53 6.01
C ILE A 9 -3.76 -6.74 7.35
N ARG A 10 -4.46 -6.56 8.48
CA ARG A 10 -3.90 -6.79 9.82
C ARG A 10 -3.41 -8.23 9.99
N THR A 11 -4.16 -9.20 9.46
CA THR A 11 -3.81 -10.62 9.51
C THR A 11 -2.56 -10.92 8.70
N LEU A 12 -2.44 -10.35 7.50
CA LEU A 12 -1.23 -10.47 6.68
C LEU A 12 -0.01 -9.88 7.40
N GLN A 13 -0.13 -8.67 7.94
CA GLN A 13 0.95 -8.01 8.70
C GLN A 13 1.44 -8.89 9.87
N ARG A 14 0.53 -9.45 10.67
CA ARG A 14 0.86 -10.34 11.79
C ARG A 14 1.58 -11.62 11.34
N LYS A 15 1.13 -12.24 10.25
CA LYS A 15 1.76 -13.45 9.68
C LYS A 15 3.18 -13.16 9.19
N LEU A 16 3.36 -12.08 8.44
CA LEU A 16 4.68 -11.64 7.97
C LEU A 16 5.61 -11.34 9.15
N TYR A 17 5.12 -10.60 10.15
CA TYR A 17 5.87 -10.30 11.37
C TYR A 17 6.32 -11.55 12.11
N ALA A 18 5.40 -12.48 12.38
CA ALA A 18 5.71 -13.71 13.11
C ALA A 18 6.76 -14.56 12.36
N LYS A 19 6.60 -14.74 11.03
CA LYS A 19 7.54 -15.49 10.21
C LYS A 19 8.93 -14.84 10.18
N ALA A 20 8.99 -13.51 10.00
CA ALA A 20 10.26 -12.78 9.98
C ALA A 20 10.98 -12.84 11.33
N LYS A 21 10.25 -12.86 12.45
CA LYS A 21 10.82 -13.03 13.79
C LYS A 21 11.32 -14.45 14.05
N GLN A 22 10.58 -15.45 13.59
CA GLN A 22 10.94 -16.86 13.76
C GLN A 22 12.11 -17.27 12.87
N GLU A 23 12.16 -16.76 11.64
CA GLU A 23 13.17 -17.12 10.64
C GLU A 23 13.73 -15.85 9.97
N PRO A 24 14.71 -15.18 10.59
CA PRO A 24 15.24 -13.91 10.08
C PRO A 24 15.89 -14.00 8.69
N ALA A 25 16.40 -15.18 8.32
CA ALA A 25 17.00 -15.43 7.01
C ALA A 25 15.96 -15.85 5.94
N TYR A 26 14.67 -15.98 6.31
CA TYR A 26 13.64 -16.40 5.37
C TYR A 26 13.38 -15.32 4.32
N ARG A 27 13.43 -15.72 3.04
CA ARG A 27 13.08 -14.84 1.92
C ARG A 27 11.61 -14.99 1.56
N PHE A 28 10.86 -13.89 1.61
CA PHE A 28 9.46 -13.88 1.18
C PHE A 28 9.36 -13.77 -0.35
N TYR A 29 9.35 -14.91 -1.03
CA TYR A 29 9.33 -14.97 -2.50
C TYR A 29 8.13 -14.30 -3.16
N ALA A 30 6.97 -14.30 -2.50
CA ALA A 30 5.72 -13.72 -3.02
C ALA A 30 5.34 -12.39 -2.33
N LEU A 31 6.30 -11.69 -1.70
CA LEU A 31 5.99 -10.47 -0.95
C LEU A 31 5.42 -9.37 -1.86
N TYR A 32 6.02 -9.17 -3.03
CA TYR A 32 5.58 -8.15 -3.99
C TYR A 32 4.14 -8.37 -4.44
N ASP A 33 3.77 -9.60 -4.81
CA ASP A 33 2.37 -9.99 -5.08
C ASP A 33 1.39 -9.68 -3.96
N LYS A 34 1.84 -9.80 -2.69
CA LYS A 34 0.98 -9.48 -1.55
C LYS A 34 0.85 -7.97 -1.34
N ILE A 35 1.90 -7.19 -1.58
CA ILE A 35 1.89 -5.73 -1.36
C ILE A 35 1.16 -5.00 -2.50
N SER A 36 1.25 -5.48 -3.75
CA SER A 36 0.57 -4.90 -4.92
C SER A 36 -0.93 -5.22 -5.00
N ARG A 37 -1.50 -5.88 -3.98
CA ARG A 37 -2.92 -6.21 -3.93
C ARG A 37 -3.76 -4.94 -3.74
N GLU A 38 -4.86 -4.86 -4.48
CA GLU A 38 -5.71 -3.67 -4.56
C GLU A 38 -6.21 -3.15 -3.20
N ASP A 39 -6.60 -4.06 -2.29
CA ASP A 39 -7.07 -3.68 -0.95
C ASP A 39 -5.97 -3.02 -0.10
N ILE A 40 -4.73 -3.45 -0.27
CA ILE A 40 -3.55 -2.91 0.42
C ILE A 40 -3.18 -1.55 -0.14
N LEU A 41 -3.11 -1.42 -1.47
CA LEU A 41 -2.83 -0.15 -2.13
C LEU A 41 -3.91 0.90 -1.81
N SER A 42 -5.18 0.50 -1.83
CA SER A 42 -6.31 1.35 -1.45
C SER A 42 -6.24 1.82 0.01
N HIS A 43 -5.90 0.92 0.93
CA HIS A 43 -5.72 1.29 2.34
C HIS A 43 -4.52 2.22 2.54
N ALA A 44 -3.41 1.95 1.85
CA ALA A 44 -2.20 2.77 1.90
C ALA A 44 -2.48 4.20 1.41
N TRP A 45 -3.16 4.34 0.27
CA TRP A 45 -3.58 5.65 -0.25
C TRP A 45 -4.38 6.45 0.79
N ARG A 46 -5.44 5.86 1.33
CA ARG A 46 -6.30 6.52 2.33
C ARG A 46 -5.51 6.90 3.58
N LEU A 47 -4.59 6.04 4.02
CA LEU A 47 -3.76 6.31 5.19
C LEU A 47 -2.84 7.51 4.94
N VAL A 48 -2.12 7.55 3.82
CA VAL A 48 -1.21 8.67 3.51
C VAL A 48 -1.99 9.97 3.28
N ARG A 49 -3.12 9.90 2.55
CA ARG A 49 -4.02 11.05 2.36
C ARG A 49 -4.52 11.62 3.69
N SER A 50 -4.94 10.76 4.62
CA SER A 50 -5.43 11.19 5.95
C SER A 50 -4.36 11.88 6.80
N ASN A 51 -3.09 11.53 6.57
CA ASN A 51 -1.94 12.13 7.25
C ASN A 51 -1.42 13.38 6.53
N ARG A 52 -2.12 13.88 5.49
CA ARG A 52 -1.69 15.02 4.68
C ARG A 52 -0.29 14.84 4.09
N GLY A 53 -0.01 13.64 3.58
CA GLY A 53 1.28 13.31 2.98
C GLY A 53 1.68 14.29 1.87
N SER A 54 2.99 14.49 1.71
CA SER A 54 3.56 15.33 0.66
C SER A 54 3.62 14.59 -0.68
N PRO A 55 3.65 15.33 -1.81
CA PRO A 55 4.00 14.78 -3.11
C PRO A 55 5.35 14.04 -3.10
N GLY A 56 5.51 13.08 -4.01
CA GLY A 56 6.77 12.39 -4.23
C GLY A 56 7.81 13.26 -4.95
N ILE A 57 8.90 12.63 -5.40
CA ILE A 57 9.94 13.29 -6.20
C ILE A 57 9.41 13.81 -7.56
N ASP A 58 8.28 13.27 -8.01
CA ASP A 58 7.55 13.67 -9.20
C ASP A 58 6.72 14.95 -9.00
N GLY A 59 6.55 15.41 -7.76
CA GLY A 59 5.75 16.58 -7.42
C GLY A 59 4.24 16.39 -7.60
N ILE A 60 3.76 15.18 -7.86
CA ILE A 60 2.34 14.91 -8.10
C ILE A 60 1.58 14.90 -6.77
N SER A 61 0.62 15.81 -6.60
CA SER A 61 -0.20 15.89 -5.39
C SER A 61 -1.39 14.95 -5.41
N PHE A 62 -1.98 14.73 -4.23
CA PHE A 62 -3.25 14.02 -4.09
C PHE A 62 -4.35 14.65 -4.94
N GLU A 63 -4.47 15.98 -4.89
CA GLU A 63 -5.47 16.73 -5.64
C GLU A 63 -5.28 16.59 -7.15
N ALA A 64 -4.02 16.56 -7.63
CA ALA A 64 -3.71 16.35 -9.05
C ALA A 64 -4.17 14.96 -9.53
N ILE A 65 -3.97 13.92 -8.71
CA ILE A 65 -4.43 12.56 -9.02
C ILE A 65 -5.96 12.47 -8.96
N GLU A 66 -6.57 13.03 -7.91
CA GLU A 66 -8.03 13.01 -7.68
C GLU A 66 -8.79 13.72 -8.82
N THR A 67 -8.24 14.83 -9.35
CA THR A 67 -8.84 15.60 -10.46
C THR A 67 -8.43 15.12 -11.85
N GLY A 68 -7.31 14.40 -11.96
CA GLY A 68 -6.73 13.93 -13.22
C GLY A 68 -7.17 12.52 -13.58
N ILE A 69 -6.22 11.58 -13.56
CA ILE A 69 -6.44 10.16 -13.95
C ILE A 69 -7.39 9.40 -13.02
N GLY A 70 -7.66 9.94 -11.83
CA GLY A 70 -8.47 9.32 -10.80
C GLY A 70 -7.68 8.32 -9.94
N VAL A 71 -8.10 8.20 -8.68
CA VAL A 71 -7.42 7.35 -7.68
C VAL A 71 -7.44 5.88 -8.08
N GLU A 72 -8.55 5.38 -8.61
CA GLU A 72 -8.67 3.97 -8.98
C GLU A 72 -7.69 3.60 -10.10
N THR A 73 -7.69 4.35 -11.20
CA THR A 73 -6.77 4.16 -12.32
C THR A 73 -5.31 4.24 -11.85
N PHE A 74 -4.98 5.25 -11.04
CA PHE A 74 -3.65 5.41 -10.48
C PHE A 74 -3.20 4.18 -9.67
N LEU A 75 -4.06 3.65 -8.80
CA LEU A 75 -3.73 2.48 -7.99
C LEU A 75 -3.63 1.19 -8.84
N GLN A 76 -4.42 1.07 -9.91
CA GLN A 76 -4.33 -0.04 -10.85
C GLN A 76 -3.03 0.00 -11.66
N ASP A 77 -2.62 1.19 -12.11
CA ASP A 77 -1.35 1.39 -12.80
C ASP A 77 -0.17 1.07 -11.86
N LEU A 78 -0.21 1.61 -10.64
CA LEU A 78 0.78 1.30 -9.60
C LEU A 78 0.86 -0.21 -9.28
N ALA A 79 -0.28 -0.90 -9.24
CA ALA A 79 -0.30 -2.35 -9.02
C ALA A 79 0.37 -3.14 -10.16
N ARG A 80 0.34 -2.62 -11.40
CA ARG A 80 0.99 -3.23 -12.56
C ARG A 80 2.50 -2.95 -12.55
N ASP A 81 2.91 -1.75 -12.18
CA ASP A 81 4.32 -1.35 -12.15
C ASP A 81 5.13 -2.03 -11.03
N LEU A 82 4.46 -2.43 -9.94
CA LEU A 82 5.07 -3.12 -8.80
C LEU A 82 5.23 -4.64 -8.98
N LYS A 83 4.72 -5.21 -10.09
CA LYS A 83 4.84 -6.64 -10.42
C LYS A 83 5.97 -6.88 -11.40
#